data_AF-A0A7D5D6G7-F1
#
_entry.id   AF-A0A7D5D6G7-F1
#
_cell.length_a   1.000
_cell.length_b   1.000
_cell.length_c   1.000
_cell.angle_alpha   90.00
_cell.angle_beta   90.00
_cell.angle_gamma   90.00
#
_symmetry.space_group_name_H-M   'P 1'
#
loop_
_entity.id
_entity.type
_entity.pdbx_description
1 polymer ?
#
loop_
_entity_poly.entity_id
_entity_poly.type
_entity_poly.pdbx_seq_one_letter_code
_entity_poly.pdbx_strand_id
1 'polypeptide(L)'
;MSATLANAPVYYALAQVRFNPVALMEKFSSEIQDRLRRSGFPIFEMEKSQSFEFTDLNLSGEAKPKITETPNWFFTSADRLSGYVLGTDFLTFQATDYCDHEAFFASLCAGLDVVNEVASIGDISRIGIRYLDAIVPGEGESLNQYLHPQVQGVDFGLPWIGGAWEAGFKTEQGVMVSKIYKTPQALLGFPVDLQPRSVVLKKKFVFSEPKEHAVIDIDHFIQEPTPMVSSVVYEKLVALRGPLRQCFRTIATEYAFSRWS
;
A
#
# COMPACT_ATOMS: atom_id res chain seq x y z
N MET A 1 -14.52 -12.74 -16.44
CA MET A 1 -14.77 -11.40 -17.01
C MET A 1 -14.60 -10.35 -15.92
N SER A 2 -13.54 -9.55 -16.01
CA SER A 2 -13.20 -8.49 -15.06
C SER A 2 -13.81 -7.18 -15.58
N ALA A 3 -15.05 -6.87 -15.21
CA ALA A 3 -15.59 -5.55 -15.48
C ALA A 3 -14.82 -4.54 -14.62
N THR A 4 -14.08 -3.64 -15.27
CA THR A 4 -13.49 -2.46 -14.64
C THR A 4 -14.64 -1.61 -14.10
N LEU A 5 -14.61 -1.26 -12.81
CA LEU A 5 -15.63 -0.38 -12.22
C LEU A 5 -15.40 1.05 -12.75
N ALA A 6 -16.44 1.67 -13.33
CA ALA A 6 -16.33 3.02 -13.87
C ALA A 6 -15.91 4.03 -12.78
N ASN A 7 -16.42 3.83 -11.57
CA ASN A 7 -16.12 4.64 -10.38
C ASN A 7 -15.44 3.80 -9.29
N ALA A 8 -14.38 3.07 -9.65
CA ALA A 8 -13.61 2.28 -8.69
C ALA A 8 -13.18 3.11 -7.46
N PRO A 9 -13.36 2.58 -6.23
CA PRO A 9 -13.07 3.31 -4.99
C PRO A 9 -11.58 3.30 -4.59
N VAL A 10 -10.75 2.50 -5.26
CA VAL A 10 -9.29 2.46 -5.02
C VAL A 10 -8.67 3.84 -5.24
N TYR A 11 -8.10 4.41 -4.18
CA TYR A 11 -7.44 5.72 -4.21
C TYR A 11 -5.94 5.64 -3.99
N TYR A 12 -5.46 4.49 -3.52
CA TYR A 12 -4.04 4.23 -3.35
C TYR A 12 -3.75 2.74 -3.46
N ALA A 13 -2.74 2.41 -4.25
CA ALA A 13 -2.23 1.07 -4.43
C ALA A 13 -0.72 1.09 -4.24
N LEU A 14 -0.19 0.07 -3.55
CA LEU A 14 1.24 -0.17 -3.49
C LEU A 14 1.54 -1.66 -3.69
N ALA A 15 2.64 -1.95 -4.35
CA ALA A 15 3.26 -3.27 -4.37
C ALA A 15 4.70 -3.13 -3.89
N GLN A 16 5.11 -4.02 -3.00
CA GLN A 16 6.44 -3.97 -2.38
C GLN A 16 7.15 -5.31 -2.51
N VAL A 17 8.43 -5.24 -2.81
CA VAL A 17 9.38 -6.34 -2.71
C VAL A 17 10.41 -5.98 -1.65
N ARG A 18 10.60 -6.85 -0.65
CA ARG A 18 11.72 -6.75 0.30
C ARG A 18 12.78 -7.76 -0.07
N PHE A 19 14.03 -7.34 -0.11
CA PHE A 19 15.20 -8.14 -0.46
C PHE A 19 16.25 -8.05 0.64
N ASN A 20 17.29 -8.87 0.57
CA ASN A 20 18.38 -8.82 1.53
C ASN A 20 19.03 -7.41 1.55
N PRO A 21 19.23 -6.80 2.75
CA PRO A 21 19.71 -5.42 2.84
C PRO A 21 21.03 -5.18 2.08
N VAL A 22 21.05 -4.13 1.27
CA VAL A 22 22.25 -3.66 0.56
C VAL A 22 22.86 -2.50 1.33
N ALA A 23 23.92 -2.78 2.09
CA ALA A 23 24.59 -1.78 2.93
C ALA A 23 25.12 -0.57 2.14
N LEU A 24 25.40 -0.73 0.85
CA LEU A 24 25.92 0.32 -0.03
C LEU A 24 24.85 0.96 -0.93
N MET A 25 23.56 0.76 -0.65
CA MET A 25 22.47 1.25 -1.52
C MET A 25 22.57 2.75 -1.85
N GLU A 26 23.03 3.56 -0.90
CA GLU A 26 23.23 5.00 -1.11
C GLU A 26 24.20 5.30 -2.27
N LYS A 27 25.26 4.50 -2.45
CA LYS A 27 26.19 4.64 -3.58
C LYS A 27 25.54 4.34 -4.93
N PHE A 28 24.56 3.43 -4.95
CA PHE A 28 23.83 3.01 -6.14
C PHE A 28 22.64 3.92 -6.48
N SER A 29 22.15 4.67 -5.48
CA SER A 29 20.95 5.51 -5.60
C SER A 29 21.02 6.52 -6.75
N SER A 30 22.19 7.09 -7.04
CA SER A 30 22.37 8.07 -8.13
C SER A 30 22.26 7.45 -9.53
N GLU A 31 22.76 6.24 -9.74
CA GLU A 31 22.58 5.55 -11.03
C GLU A 31 21.13 5.08 -11.21
N ILE A 32 20.53 4.53 -10.16
CA ILE A 32 19.11 4.16 -10.14
C ILE A 32 18.24 5.39 -10.44
N GLN A 33 18.57 6.54 -9.84
CA GLN A 33 17.89 7.81 -10.11
C GLN A 33 17.94 8.17 -11.59
N ASP A 34 19.10 8.16 -12.23
CA ASP A 34 19.20 8.56 -13.63
C ASP A 34 18.43 7.61 -14.55
N ARG A 35 18.43 6.31 -14.27
CA ARG A 35 17.64 5.33 -15.03
C ARG A 35 16.13 5.55 -14.85
N LEU A 36 15.64 5.67 -13.61
CA LEU A 36 14.22 5.90 -13.35
C LEU A 36 13.74 7.27 -13.87
N ARG A 37 14.59 8.30 -13.82
CA ARG A 37 14.33 9.63 -14.41
C ARG A 37 14.05 9.52 -15.91
N ARG A 38 14.84 8.73 -16.64
CA ARG A 38 14.65 8.49 -18.09
C ARG A 38 13.41 7.65 -18.38
N SER A 39 12.95 6.86 -17.42
CA SER A 39 11.75 6.02 -17.50
C SER A 39 10.45 6.72 -17.04
N GLY A 40 10.47 8.05 -16.86
CA GLY A 40 9.26 8.82 -16.57
C GLY A 40 9.06 9.22 -15.11
N PHE A 41 10.07 9.04 -14.25
CA PHE A 41 10.03 9.41 -12.83
C PHE A 41 11.04 10.53 -12.51
N PRO A 42 10.85 11.75 -13.03
CA PRO A 42 11.87 12.78 -13.00
C PRO A 42 12.05 13.47 -11.64
N ILE A 43 11.07 13.37 -10.74
CA ILE A 43 11.09 14.02 -9.44
C ILE A 43 11.83 13.11 -8.46
N PHE A 44 12.86 13.63 -7.80
CA PHE A 44 13.67 12.90 -6.84
C PHE A 44 13.67 13.59 -5.48
N GLU A 45 13.37 12.84 -4.42
CA GLU A 45 13.35 13.31 -3.04
C GLU A 45 14.00 12.25 -2.14
N MET A 46 14.57 12.66 -1.00
CA MET A 46 15.23 11.76 -0.05
C MET A 46 14.79 12.09 1.38
N GLU A 47 14.63 11.06 2.19
CA GLU A 47 14.33 11.18 3.62
C GLU A 47 15.12 10.14 4.42
N LYS A 48 15.36 10.42 5.70
CA LYS A 48 15.82 9.42 6.65
C LYS A 48 14.63 8.96 7.49
N SER A 49 14.27 7.69 7.36
CA SER A 49 13.30 7.03 8.22
C SER A 49 13.99 6.62 9.53
N GLN A 50 13.33 6.84 10.66
CA GLN A 50 13.78 6.37 11.97
C GLN A 50 13.05 5.08 12.33
N SER A 51 13.79 4.00 12.59
CA SER A 51 13.25 2.78 13.19
C SER A 51 13.73 2.65 14.64
N PHE A 52 12.83 2.19 15.50
CA PHE A 52 13.12 1.90 16.91
C PHE A 52 13.25 0.39 17.08
N GLU A 53 14.47 -0.07 17.35
CA GLU A 53 14.72 -1.46 17.75
C GLU A 53 14.74 -1.53 19.28
N PHE A 54 13.79 -2.28 19.85
CA PHE A 54 13.83 -2.68 21.25
C PHE A 54 14.63 -3.98 21.36
N THR A 55 15.94 -3.88 21.55
CA THR A 55 16.76 -5.03 21.96
C THR A 55 16.42 -5.43 23.40
N ASP A 56 16.37 -6.74 23.63
CA ASP A 56 15.83 -7.43 24.81
C ASP A 56 15.99 -6.74 26.18
N LEU A 57 14.94 -6.92 27.00
CA LEU A 57 14.93 -6.69 28.44
C LEU A 57 16.02 -7.55 29.10
N ASN A 58 17.22 -7.00 29.24
CA ASN A 58 18.16 -7.52 30.22
C ASN A 58 17.50 -7.43 31.61
N LEU A 59 17.75 -8.44 32.46
CA LEU A 59 17.26 -8.60 33.85
C LEU A 59 17.53 -7.39 34.79
N SER A 60 18.17 -6.33 34.29
CA SER A 60 18.47 -5.07 34.96
C SER A 60 17.49 -3.92 34.67
N GLY A 61 16.43 -4.14 33.88
CA GLY A 61 15.27 -3.24 33.83
C GLY A 61 15.41 -1.94 33.02
N GLU A 62 16.55 -1.70 32.35
CA GLU A 62 16.71 -0.55 31.45
C GLU A 62 16.93 -1.01 30.00
N ALA A 63 15.88 -1.04 29.20
CA ALA A 63 15.98 -1.16 27.74
C ALA A 63 16.10 0.26 27.15
N LYS A 64 17.26 0.60 26.58
CA LYS A 64 17.41 1.82 25.78
C LYS A 64 17.06 1.49 24.33
N PRO A 65 16.08 2.18 23.71
CA PRO A 65 15.75 1.95 22.32
C PRO A 65 16.95 2.32 21.44
N LYS A 66 17.33 1.42 20.54
CA LYS A 66 18.31 1.74 19.51
C LYS A 66 17.56 2.42 18.36
N ILE A 67 17.91 3.68 18.11
CA ILE A 67 17.37 4.44 16.98
C ILE A 67 18.29 4.18 15.79
N THR A 68 17.75 3.62 14.73
CA THR A 68 18.45 3.44 13.46
C THR A 68 17.82 4.37 12.42
N GLU A 69 18.65 5.19 11.77
CA GLU A 69 18.22 6.00 10.62
C GLU A 69 18.56 5.27 9.32
N THR A 70 17.57 5.04 8.48
CA THR A 70 17.75 4.48 7.13
C THR A 70 17.26 5.44 6.07
N PRO A 71 18.05 5.71 5.02
CA PRO A 71 17.62 6.56 3.92
C PRO A 71 16.55 5.85 3.07
N ASN A 72 15.54 6.62 2.66
CA ASN A 72 14.57 6.28 1.64
C ASN A 72 14.70 7.28 0.50
N TRP A 73 14.69 6.77 -0.74
CA TRP A 73 14.73 7.56 -1.96
C TRP A 73 13.40 7.44 -2.70
N PHE A 74 12.84 8.58 -3.08
CA PHE A 74 11.56 8.68 -3.76
C PHE A 74 11.77 9.11 -5.21
N PHE A 75 11.21 8.36 -6.14
CA PHE A 75 11.27 8.63 -7.58
C PHE A 75 9.86 8.75 -8.12
N THR A 76 9.44 9.96 -8.48
CA THR A 76 8.03 10.25 -8.72
C THR A 76 7.81 10.77 -10.12
N SER A 77 6.69 10.33 -10.71
CA SER A 77 6.18 10.84 -11.99
C SER A 77 5.91 12.34 -11.93
N ALA A 78 5.93 13.01 -13.08
CA ALA A 78 5.79 14.46 -13.15
C ALA A 78 4.43 14.97 -12.63
N ASP A 79 3.37 14.17 -12.76
CA ASP A 79 2.03 14.47 -12.24
C ASP A 79 1.85 14.09 -10.75
N ARG A 80 2.87 13.47 -10.14
CA ARG A 80 2.86 12.95 -8.77
C ARG A 80 1.74 11.94 -8.49
N LEU A 81 1.27 11.20 -9.50
CA LEU A 81 0.23 10.18 -9.32
C LEU A 81 0.80 8.76 -9.15
N SER A 82 2.09 8.58 -9.41
CA SER A 82 2.80 7.31 -9.20
C SER A 82 4.29 7.52 -8.92
N GLY A 83 4.92 6.52 -8.30
CA GLY A 83 6.36 6.57 -8.07
C GLY A 83 6.92 5.31 -7.41
N TYR A 84 8.24 5.30 -7.26
CA TYR A 84 8.97 4.31 -6.50
C TYR A 84 9.44 4.87 -5.17
N VAL A 85 9.48 4.00 -4.15
CA VAL A 85 10.19 4.23 -2.90
C VAL A 85 11.24 3.13 -2.77
N LEU A 86 12.51 3.52 -2.77
CA LEU A 86 13.63 2.64 -2.56
C LEU A 86 14.14 2.82 -1.14
N GLY A 87 14.20 1.73 -0.38
CA GLY A 87 14.97 1.63 0.85
C GLY A 87 16.26 0.84 0.64
N THR A 88 16.98 0.59 1.73
CA THR A 88 18.17 -0.28 1.70
C THR A 88 17.83 -1.76 1.54
N ASP A 89 16.60 -2.17 1.87
CA ASP A 89 16.12 -3.56 1.87
C ASP A 89 14.76 -3.75 1.17
N PHE A 90 14.24 -2.73 0.48
CA PHE A 90 12.98 -2.86 -0.27
C PHE A 90 12.89 -1.93 -1.47
N LEU A 91 12.01 -2.30 -2.40
CA LEU A 91 11.47 -1.42 -3.43
C LEU A 91 9.94 -1.49 -3.38
N THR A 92 9.31 -0.33 -3.32
CA THR A 92 7.85 -0.17 -3.44
C THR A 92 7.54 0.58 -4.73
N PHE A 93 6.55 0.12 -5.49
CA PHE A 93 5.87 0.94 -6.48
C PHE A 93 4.50 1.34 -5.93
N GLN A 94 4.15 2.62 -6.02
CA GLN A 94 2.92 3.19 -5.46
C GLN A 94 2.20 4.04 -6.50
N ALA A 95 0.87 4.04 -6.48
CA ALA A 95 0.05 4.82 -7.38
C ALA A 95 -1.26 5.28 -6.71
N THR A 96 -1.63 6.54 -6.92
CA THR A 96 -2.96 7.10 -6.59
C THR A 96 -3.89 7.14 -7.80
N ASP A 97 -3.35 6.95 -9.01
CA ASP A 97 -4.10 6.69 -10.23
C ASP A 97 -3.95 5.24 -10.69
N TYR A 98 -4.41 4.31 -9.84
CA TYR A 98 -4.43 2.89 -10.18
C TYR A 98 -5.53 2.59 -11.22
N CYS A 99 -5.13 2.08 -12.38
CA CYS A 99 -6.03 1.72 -13.48
C CYS A 99 -6.21 0.20 -13.60
N ASP A 100 -5.09 -0.52 -13.76
CA ASP A 100 -5.08 -1.95 -13.97
C ASP A 100 -3.84 -2.61 -13.32
N HIS A 101 -4.01 -3.88 -12.96
CA HIS A 101 -2.97 -4.66 -12.30
C HIS A 101 -1.78 -5.02 -13.19
N GLU A 102 -1.96 -5.14 -14.51
CA GLU A 102 -0.90 -5.61 -15.40
C GLU A 102 0.17 -4.53 -15.54
N ALA A 103 -0.24 -3.30 -15.87
CA ALA A 103 0.65 -2.14 -15.92
C ALA A 103 1.27 -1.82 -14.55
N PHE A 104 0.49 -2.01 -13.47
CA PHE A 104 0.95 -1.76 -12.12
C PHE A 104 2.07 -2.74 -11.69
N PHE A 105 1.87 -4.04 -11.89
CA PHE A 105 2.90 -5.05 -11.56
C PHE A 105 4.09 -5.00 -12.51
N ALA A 106 3.86 -4.72 -13.80
CA ALA A 106 4.94 -4.51 -14.76
C ALA A 106 5.84 -3.33 -14.35
N SER A 107 5.24 -2.24 -13.83
CA SER A 107 6.00 -1.10 -13.32
C SER A 107 6.88 -1.49 -12.12
N LEU A 108 6.33 -2.21 -11.14
CA LEU A 108 7.14 -2.72 -10.02
C LEU A 108 8.32 -3.58 -10.52
N CYS A 109 8.08 -4.50 -11.45
CA CYS A 109 9.11 -5.38 -12.00
C CYS A 109 10.18 -4.58 -12.76
N ALA A 110 9.80 -3.59 -13.56
CA ALA A 110 10.75 -2.74 -14.28
C ALA A 110 11.65 -1.94 -13.33
N GLY A 111 11.09 -1.40 -12.23
CA GLY A 111 11.87 -0.76 -11.18
C GLY A 111 12.81 -1.74 -10.48
N LEU A 112 12.34 -2.96 -10.21
CA LEU A 112 13.12 -4.00 -9.56
C LEU A 112 14.29 -4.48 -10.43
N ASP A 113 14.08 -4.61 -11.74
CA ASP A 113 15.14 -4.91 -12.71
C ASP A 113 16.23 -3.83 -12.69
N VAL A 114 15.85 -2.55 -12.70
CA VAL A 114 16.80 -1.44 -12.59
C VAL A 114 17.62 -1.53 -11.29
N VAL A 115 16.97 -1.78 -10.16
CA VAL A 115 17.67 -1.90 -8.87
C VAL A 115 18.60 -3.10 -8.87
N ASN A 116 18.18 -4.24 -9.40
CA ASN A 116 18.98 -5.46 -9.46
C ASN A 116 20.19 -5.32 -10.40
N GLU A 117 20.03 -4.69 -11.56
CA GLU A 117 21.13 -4.44 -12.50
C GLU A 117 22.23 -3.56 -11.90
N VAL A 118 21.86 -2.57 -11.08
CA VAL A 118 22.82 -1.62 -10.49
C VAL A 118 23.42 -2.16 -9.19
N ALA A 119 22.60 -2.71 -8.30
CA ALA A 119 23.00 -3.05 -6.93
C ALA A 119 23.21 -4.56 -6.71
N SER A 120 22.86 -5.41 -7.68
CA SER A 120 22.92 -6.88 -7.57
C SER A 120 22.25 -7.38 -6.29
N ILE A 121 20.94 -7.13 -6.18
CA ILE A 121 20.19 -7.47 -4.97
C ILE A 121 20.12 -8.99 -4.79
N GLY A 122 20.16 -9.42 -3.53
CA GLY A 122 20.05 -10.84 -3.20
C GLY A 122 18.62 -11.36 -3.25
N ASP A 123 18.38 -12.50 -2.59
CA ASP A 123 17.06 -13.09 -2.51
C ASP A 123 16.01 -12.16 -1.92
N ILE A 124 14.80 -12.31 -2.43
CA ILE A 124 13.60 -11.64 -1.96
C ILE A 124 13.07 -12.39 -0.73
N SER A 125 12.76 -11.65 0.32
CA SER A 125 12.22 -12.17 1.58
C SER A 125 10.71 -11.97 1.71
N ARG A 126 10.15 -10.99 0.99
CA ARG A 126 8.72 -10.68 1.02
C ARG A 126 8.25 -10.02 -0.27
N ILE A 127 7.06 -10.39 -0.74
CA ILE A 127 6.35 -9.73 -1.84
C ILE A 127 4.94 -9.44 -1.35
N GLY A 128 4.49 -8.19 -1.45
CA GLY A 128 3.19 -7.77 -0.96
C GLY A 128 2.48 -6.76 -1.85
N ILE A 129 1.16 -6.72 -1.73
CA ILE A 129 0.28 -5.75 -2.38
C ILE A 129 -0.64 -5.20 -1.30
N ARG A 130 -0.84 -3.88 -1.30
CA ARG A 130 -1.80 -3.21 -0.43
C ARG A 130 -2.65 -2.23 -1.21
N TYR A 131 -3.96 -2.31 -1.01
CA TYR A 131 -4.96 -1.43 -1.62
C TYR A 131 -5.71 -0.66 -0.55
N LEU A 132 -5.89 0.63 -0.79
CA LEU A 132 -6.79 1.48 -0.03
C LEU A 132 -7.96 1.91 -0.92
N ASP A 133 -9.17 1.57 -0.49
CA ASP A 133 -10.43 1.92 -1.16
C ASP A 133 -11.21 2.91 -0.30
N ALA A 134 -11.59 4.05 -0.89
CA ALA A 134 -12.38 5.10 -0.25
C ALA A 134 -13.86 4.87 -0.51
N ILE A 135 -14.61 4.56 0.55
CA ILE A 135 -16.04 4.30 0.53
C ILE A 135 -16.75 5.55 1.01
N VAL A 136 -17.35 6.28 0.07
CA VAL A 136 -18.05 7.54 0.34
C VAL A 136 -19.53 7.35 -0.01
N PRO A 137 -20.44 7.37 0.98
CA PRO A 137 -21.87 7.37 0.70
C PRO A 137 -22.27 8.59 -0.12
N GLY A 138 -23.21 8.43 -1.04
CA GLY A 138 -23.86 9.56 -1.71
C GLY A 138 -24.91 10.23 -0.83
N GLU A 139 -25.56 11.26 -1.38
CA GLU A 139 -26.56 12.03 -0.65
C GLU A 139 -27.75 11.16 -0.22
N GLY A 140 -28.09 11.21 1.07
CA GLY A 140 -29.15 10.38 1.67
C GLY A 140 -28.77 8.92 1.92
N GLU A 141 -27.52 8.54 1.65
CA GLU A 141 -27.00 7.19 1.88
C GLU A 141 -26.12 7.13 3.13
N SER A 142 -25.88 5.92 3.64
CA SER A 142 -25.03 5.68 4.82
C SER A 142 -23.99 4.60 4.56
N LEU A 143 -22.90 4.59 5.33
CA LEU A 143 -21.87 3.54 5.24
C LEU A 143 -22.42 2.13 5.42
N ASN A 144 -23.50 1.98 6.19
CA ASN A 144 -24.12 0.69 6.45
C ASN A 144 -24.71 0.04 5.19
N GLN A 145 -25.05 0.83 4.17
CA GLN A 145 -25.48 0.31 2.87
C GLN A 145 -24.30 -0.20 2.05
N TYR A 146 -23.08 0.29 2.28
CA TYR A 146 -21.91 -0.02 1.48
C TYR A 146 -21.03 -1.14 2.05
N LEU A 147 -21.04 -1.31 3.38
CA LEU A 147 -20.18 -2.25 4.09
C LEU A 147 -20.95 -3.46 4.59
N HIS A 148 -20.31 -4.62 4.65
CA HIS A 148 -20.89 -5.82 5.23
C HIS A 148 -21.14 -5.64 6.75
N PRO A 149 -22.28 -6.11 7.31
CA PRO A 149 -22.62 -5.88 8.72
C PRO A 149 -21.53 -6.29 9.72
N GLN A 150 -20.79 -7.37 9.44
CA GLN A 150 -19.75 -7.88 10.35
C GLN A 150 -18.54 -6.94 10.50
N VAL A 151 -18.31 -6.02 9.57
CA VAL A 151 -17.22 -5.04 9.65
C VAL A 151 -17.71 -3.65 10.11
N GLN A 152 -19.01 -3.48 10.30
CA GLN A 152 -19.59 -2.21 10.76
C GLN A 152 -19.41 -2.00 12.27
N GLY A 153 -19.10 -3.05 13.05
CA GLY A 153 -19.00 -2.96 14.50
C GLY A 153 -20.36 -2.95 15.21
N VAL A 154 -20.36 -2.64 16.51
CA VAL A 154 -21.56 -2.65 17.35
C VAL A 154 -22.14 -1.24 17.45
N ASP A 155 -23.45 -1.11 17.22
CA ASP A 155 -24.18 0.12 17.49
C ASP A 155 -24.63 0.15 18.96
N PHE A 156 -24.14 1.14 19.70
CA PHE A 156 -24.49 1.37 21.11
C PHE A 156 -25.60 2.43 21.27
N GLY A 157 -26.17 2.96 20.19
CA GLY A 157 -27.12 4.07 20.22
C GLY A 157 -26.49 5.40 20.63
N LEU A 158 -25.17 5.52 20.54
CA LEU A 158 -24.41 6.72 20.87
C LEU A 158 -23.85 7.38 19.59
N PRO A 159 -23.62 8.70 19.58
CA PRO A 159 -22.89 9.34 18.50
C PRO A 159 -21.49 8.73 18.38
N TRP A 160 -21.24 8.02 17.28
CA TRP A 160 -19.93 7.43 17.00
C TRP A 160 -18.98 8.53 16.52
N ILE A 161 -17.72 8.47 16.96
CA ILE A 161 -16.68 9.46 16.63
C ILE A 161 -15.64 8.92 15.63
N GLY A 162 -15.82 7.69 15.20
CA GLY A 162 -14.86 6.91 14.44
C GLY A 162 -14.92 5.45 14.86
N GLY A 163 -14.29 4.58 14.08
CA GLY A 163 -14.17 3.17 14.43
C GLY A 163 -13.19 2.46 13.51
N ALA A 164 -12.60 1.39 14.02
CA ALA A 164 -11.74 0.52 13.25
C ALA A 164 -12.15 -0.94 13.46
N TRP A 165 -12.10 -1.71 12.39
CA TRP A 165 -12.12 -3.17 12.43
C TRP A 165 -10.83 -3.66 11.79
N GLU A 166 -10.19 -4.67 12.40
CA GLU A 166 -8.97 -5.27 11.87
C GLU A 166 -9.01 -6.78 12.06
N ALA A 167 -8.62 -7.52 11.03
CA ALA A 167 -8.45 -8.96 11.10
C ALA A 167 -7.29 -9.44 10.22
N GLY A 168 -6.57 -10.44 10.72
CA GLY A 168 -5.52 -11.15 10.00
C GLY A 168 -5.99 -12.54 9.57
N PHE A 169 -5.60 -12.95 8.38
CA PHE A 169 -5.99 -14.20 7.74
C PHE A 169 -4.78 -14.89 7.14
N LYS A 170 -4.75 -16.23 7.22
CA LYS A 170 -3.86 -17.04 6.40
C LYS A 170 -4.57 -17.36 5.09
N THR A 171 -3.89 -17.14 3.98
CA THR A 171 -4.32 -17.57 2.65
C THR A 171 -3.44 -18.75 2.23
N GLU A 172 -3.79 -19.42 1.13
CA GLU A 172 -2.90 -20.43 0.54
C GLU A 172 -1.58 -19.81 0.07
N GLN A 173 -1.58 -18.53 -0.28
CA GLN A 173 -0.43 -17.80 -0.82
C GLN A 173 0.42 -17.13 0.27
N GLY A 174 -0.15 -16.79 1.42
CA GLY A 174 0.56 -16.03 2.46
C GLY A 174 -0.35 -15.50 3.57
N VAL A 175 -0.15 -14.24 3.95
CA VAL A 175 -0.87 -13.58 5.04
C VAL A 175 -1.56 -12.34 4.52
N MET A 176 -2.85 -12.22 4.82
CA MET A 176 -3.67 -11.06 4.49
C MET A 176 -4.11 -10.36 5.78
N VAL A 177 -4.01 -9.04 5.81
CA VAL A 177 -4.55 -8.19 6.87
C VAL A 177 -5.56 -7.26 6.22
N SER A 178 -6.77 -7.23 6.77
CA SER A 178 -7.81 -6.29 6.34
C SER A 178 -8.16 -5.37 7.50
N LYS A 179 -8.20 -4.07 7.23
CA LYS A 179 -8.59 -3.02 8.15
C LYS A 179 -9.69 -2.18 7.51
N ILE A 180 -10.68 -1.80 8.29
CA ILE A 180 -11.73 -0.87 7.86
C ILE A 180 -11.74 0.27 8.86
N TYR A 181 -11.35 1.44 8.41
CA TYR A 181 -11.42 2.68 9.18
C TYR A 181 -12.70 3.40 8.79
N LYS A 182 -13.54 3.74 9.75
CA LYS A 182 -14.74 4.55 9.54
C LYS A 182 -14.57 5.87 10.24
N THR A 183 -15.04 6.94 9.63
CA THR A 183 -15.05 8.28 10.21
C THR A 183 -16.34 9.02 9.86
N PRO A 184 -16.99 9.67 10.84
CA PRO A 184 -18.25 10.37 10.60
C PRO A 184 -18.05 11.72 9.90
N GLN A 185 -16.91 12.37 10.11
CA GLN A 185 -16.65 13.73 9.63
C GLN A 185 -15.14 14.00 9.54
N ALA A 186 -14.50 13.56 8.45
CA ALA A 186 -13.08 13.83 8.21
C ALA A 186 -12.79 14.04 6.72
N LEU A 187 -11.64 14.65 6.43
CA LEU A 187 -11.04 14.61 5.09
C LEU A 187 -10.52 13.20 4.82
N LEU A 188 -10.43 12.82 3.53
CA LEU A 188 -9.81 11.55 3.17
C LEU A 188 -8.34 11.56 3.55
N GLY A 189 -7.93 10.59 4.35
CA GLY A 189 -6.56 10.43 4.81
C GLY A 189 -5.92 9.13 4.38
N PHE A 190 -4.74 8.88 4.92
CA PHE A 190 -4.02 7.61 4.80
C PHE A 190 -3.86 7.00 6.19
N PRO A 191 -3.77 5.67 6.31
CA PRO A 191 -3.28 5.03 7.53
C PRO A 191 -1.94 5.64 7.96
N VAL A 192 -1.69 5.71 9.27
CA VAL A 192 -0.51 6.40 9.83
C VAL A 192 0.82 5.80 9.36
N ASP A 193 0.83 4.50 9.06
CA ASP A 193 1.97 3.76 8.55
C ASP A 193 2.14 3.91 7.02
N LEU A 194 1.19 4.54 6.34
CA LEU A 194 1.13 4.65 4.88
C LEU A 194 1.05 6.08 4.36
N GLN A 195 1.35 7.10 5.16
CA GLN A 195 1.34 8.48 4.67
C GLN A 195 2.29 8.64 3.46
N PRO A 196 1.76 8.81 2.23
CA PRO A 196 2.60 8.95 1.07
C PRO A 196 3.25 10.32 1.12
N ARG A 197 4.55 10.35 0.82
CA ARG A 197 5.31 11.59 0.82
C ARG A 197 5.29 12.28 -0.54
N SER A 198 5.63 11.53 -1.59
CA SER A 198 5.95 12.10 -2.89
C SER A 198 4.78 12.12 -3.88
N VAL A 199 3.82 11.21 -3.71
CA VAL A 199 2.60 11.15 -4.53
C VAL A 199 1.45 11.91 -3.89
N VAL A 200 0.54 12.43 -4.72
CA VAL A 200 -0.64 13.19 -4.30
C VAL A 200 -1.91 12.45 -4.66
N LEU A 201 -2.98 12.69 -3.89
CA LEU A 201 -4.30 12.13 -4.19
C LEU A 201 -4.78 12.57 -5.58
N LYS A 202 -5.32 11.62 -6.35
CA LYS A 202 -6.04 11.93 -7.58
C LYS A 202 -7.22 12.84 -7.25
N LYS A 203 -7.48 13.87 -8.08
CA LYS A 203 -8.46 14.94 -7.84
C LYS A 203 -9.83 14.44 -7.37
N LYS A 204 -10.33 13.31 -7.89
CA LYS A 204 -11.64 12.74 -7.51
C LYS A 204 -11.73 12.32 -6.03
N PHE A 205 -10.59 12.08 -5.37
CA PHE A 205 -10.48 11.67 -3.98
C PHE A 205 -10.07 12.82 -3.04
N VAL A 206 -9.86 14.02 -3.57
CA VAL A 206 -9.57 15.20 -2.76
C VAL A 206 -10.89 15.76 -2.21
N PHE A 207 -11.13 15.57 -0.92
CA PHE A 207 -12.31 16.13 -0.26
C PHE A 207 -12.06 17.60 0.07
N SER A 208 -12.93 18.49 -0.40
CA SER A 208 -12.88 19.92 -0.05
C SER A 208 -13.42 20.21 1.35
N GLU A 209 -14.28 19.32 1.85
CA GLU A 209 -14.94 19.43 3.15
C GLU A 209 -14.95 18.07 3.83
N PRO A 210 -14.93 18.00 5.17
CA PRO A 210 -15.03 16.73 5.87
C PRO A 210 -16.37 16.04 5.60
N LYS A 211 -16.35 14.71 5.46
CA LYS A 211 -17.53 13.88 5.16
C LYS A 211 -17.47 12.53 5.87
N GLU A 212 -18.61 11.89 6.02
CA GLU A 212 -18.70 10.48 6.40
C GLU A 212 -18.06 9.62 5.32
N HIS A 213 -17.12 8.76 5.70
CA HIS A 213 -16.53 7.78 4.80
C HIS A 213 -15.90 6.61 5.56
N ALA A 214 -15.56 5.56 4.81
CA ALA A 214 -14.70 4.50 5.28
C ALA A 214 -13.50 4.29 4.34
N VAL A 215 -12.39 3.83 4.89
CA VAL A 215 -11.23 3.34 4.15
C VAL A 215 -11.14 1.84 4.39
N ILE A 216 -11.28 1.07 3.32
CA ILE A 216 -10.96 -0.35 3.33
C ILE A 216 -9.49 -0.47 2.95
N ASP A 217 -8.69 -1.05 3.83
CA ASP A 217 -7.26 -1.25 3.68
C ASP A 217 -6.99 -2.75 3.70
N ILE A 218 -6.50 -3.30 2.60
CA ILE A 218 -6.19 -4.72 2.51
C ILE A 218 -4.73 -4.89 2.09
N ASP A 219 -3.91 -5.44 2.99
CA ASP A 219 -2.52 -5.84 2.76
C ASP A 219 -2.48 -7.36 2.58
N HIS A 220 -1.89 -7.85 1.50
CA HIS A 220 -1.70 -9.27 1.27
C HIS A 220 -0.27 -9.53 0.79
N PHE A 221 0.44 -10.42 1.48
CA PHE A 221 1.84 -10.67 1.22
C PHE A 221 2.24 -12.13 1.39
N ILE A 222 3.26 -12.51 0.62
CA ILE A 222 4.00 -13.76 0.75
C ILE A 222 5.31 -13.45 1.46
N GLN A 223 5.68 -14.29 2.44
CA GLN A 223 6.94 -14.17 3.17
C GLN A 223 7.69 -15.49 3.09
N GLU A 224 8.45 -15.66 2.01
CA GLU A 224 9.28 -16.83 1.78
C GLU A 224 10.47 -16.45 0.89
N PRO A 225 11.62 -17.15 1.03
CA PRO A 225 12.76 -16.94 0.15
C PRO A 225 12.37 -17.14 -1.31
N THR A 226 12.58 -16.11 -2.12
CA THR A 226 12.27 -16.11 -3.55
C THR A 226 13.49 -15.61 -4.31
N PRO A 227 13.95 -16.31 -5.36
CA PRO A 227 15.05 -15.83 -6.17
C PRO A 227 14.66 -14.51 -6.86
N MET A 228 15.62 -13.58 -6.97
CA MET A 228 15.39 -12.34 -7.71
C MET A 228 15.32 -12.62 -9.22
N VAL A 229 14.11 -12.93 -9.68
CA VAL A 229 13.75 -13.10 -11.08
C VAL A 229 12.39 -12.43 -11.30
N SER A 230 12.34 -11.40 -12.14
CA SER A 230 11.14 -10.57 -12.30
C SER A 230 9.89 -11.31 -12.75
N SER A 231 10.02 -12.35 -13.58
CA SER A 231 8.88 -13.21 -13.94
C SER A 231 8.30 -13.96 -12.73
N VAL A 232 9.16 -14.46 -11.83
CA VAL A 232 8.73 -15.15 -10.60
C VAL A 232 8.06 -14.17 -9.65
N VAL A 233 8.57 -12.94 -9.53
CA VAL A 233 7.95 -11.87 -8.73
C VAL A 233 6.56 -11.53 -9.29
N TYR A 234 6.46 -11.36 -10.60
CA TYR A 234 5.20 -11.07 -11.28
C TYR A 234 4.14 -12.17 -11.03
N GLU A 235 4.52 -13.44 -11.20
CA GLU A 235 3.63 -14.57 -10.93
C GLU A 235 3.09 -14.57 -9.48
N LYS A 236 3.96 -14.26 -8.51
CA LYS A 236 3.57 -14.14 -7.10
C LYS A 236 2.61 -12.97 -6.86
N LEU A 237 2.84 -11.81 -7.49
CA LEU A 237 1.91 -10.67 -7.43
C LEU A 237 0.53 -11.04 -8.00
N VAL A 238 0.50 -11.76 -9.13
CA VAL A 238 -0.75 -12.25 -9.72
C VAL A 238 -1.47 -13.21 -8.77
N ALA A 239 -0.75 -14.12 -8.12
CA ALA A 239 -1.32 -15.06 -7.16
C ALA A 239 -1.98 -14.36 -5.95
N LEU A 240 -1.38 -13.26 -5.46
CA LEU A 240 -1.93 -12.47 -4.35
C LEU A 240 -3.25 -11.77 -4.69
N ARG A 241 -3.54 -11.50 -5.98
CA ARG A 241 -4.69 -10.71 -6.43
C ARG A 241 -6.03 -11.38 -6.20
N GLY A 242 -6.11 -12.70 -6.37
CA GLY A 242 -7.36 -13.46 -6.22
C GLY A 242 -8.01 -13.25 -4.84
N PRO A 243 -7.28 -13.57 -3.75
CA PRO A 243 -7.77 -13.35 -2.38
C PRO A 243 -8.07 -11.88 -2.06
N LEU A 244 -7.25 -10.93 -2.52
CA LEU A 244 -7.51 -9.48 -2.36
C LEU A 244 -8.88 -9.09 -2.93
N ARG A 245 -9.15 -9.51 -4.18
CA ARG A 245 -10.42 -9.22 -4.85
C ARG A 245 -11.60 -9.90 -4.14
N GLN A 246 -11.41 -11.12 -3.66
CA GLN A 246 -12.45 -11.83 -2.91
C GLN A 246 -12.76 -11.12 -1.59
N CYS A 247 -11.73 -10.73 -0.83
CA CYS A 247 -11.87 -10.00 0.42
C CYS A 247 -12.64 -8.69 0.22
N PHE A 248 -12.24 -7.87 -0.76
CA PHE A 248 -12.94 -6.63 -1.09
C PHE A 248 -14.42 -6.87 -1.46
N ARG A 249 -14.71 -7.90 -2.26
CA ARG A 249 -16.09 -8.26 -2.64
C ARG A 249 -16.95 -8.77 -1.47
N THR A 250 -16.33 -9.34 -0.45
CA THR A 250 -17.04 -9.77 0.76
C THR A 250 -17.31 -8.59 1.69
N ILE A 251 -16.39 -7.62 1.74
CA ILE A 251 -16.53 -6.42 2.58
C ILE A 251 -17.55 -5.45 1.98
N ALA A 252 -17.48 -5.19 0.68
CA ALA A 252 -18.39 -4.29 -0.01
C ALA A 252 -19.70 -5.00 -0.38
N THR A 253 -20.84 -4.35 -0.15
CA THR A 253 -22.16 -4.91 -0.49
C THR A 253 -22.45 -4.85 -2.00
N GLU A 254 -23.45 -5.61 -2.45
CA GLU A 254 -23.97 -5.48 -3.83
C GLU A 254 -24.45 -4.06 -4.13
N TYR A 255 -25.02 -3.39 -3.13
CA TYR A 255 -25.41 -1.98 -3.24
C TYR A 255 -24.21 -1.10 -3.59
N ALA A 256 -23.08 -1.26 -2.89
CA ALA A 256 -21.86 -0.53 -3.18
C ALA A 256 -21.40 -0.73 -4.63
N PHE A 257 -21.37 -1.99 -5.10
CA PHE A 257 -21.01 -2.31 -6.48
C PHE A 257 -21.96 -1.68 -7.50
N SER A 258 -23.26 -1.58 -7.20
CA SER A 258 -24.22 -0.91 -8.10
C SER A 258 -23.95 0.59 -8.26
N ARG A 259 -23.34 1.23 -7.25
CA ARG A 259 -22.97 2.66 -7.29
C ARG A 259 -21.63 2.91 -7.99
N TRP A 260 -20.74 1.91 -8.05
CA TRP A 260 -19.43 2.02 -8.69
C TRP A 260 -19.38 1.54 -10.15
N SER A 261 -20.41 0.82 -10.58
CA SER A 261 -20.52 0.27 -11.94
C SER A 261 -20.79 1.34 -12.98
#